data_AF-A0A4Q1SEN1-F1
#
_entry.id   AF-A0A4Q1SEN1-F1
#
_cell.length_a   1.000
_cell.length_b   1.000
_cell.length_c   1.000
_cell.angle_alpha   90.00
_cell.angle_beta   90.00
_cell.angle_gamma   90.00
#
_symmetry.space_group_name_H-M   'P 1'
#
loop_
_entity.id
_entity.type
_entity.pdbx_description
1 polymer ?
#
loop_
_entity_poly.entity_id
_entity_poly.type
_entity_poly.pdbx_seq_one_letter_code
_entity_poly.pdbx_strand_id
1 'polypeptide(L)'
;MATTLATVEAREVLRCEHCSLVQFRTANSLCRRCHKPLEVDEPEPQTPHLVVASASTHQQDDIDVARAVREIRQSRGMSQRQLAGRMQVPRTYISKIENGKAMPTLSSLERLALALQVDVCALLRDARSRRQAETNAIFADPFLAEIASLMPRIDAFQKSMFLNQVREMASGRRRTQAAS
;
A
#
# COMPACT_ATOMS: atom_id res chain seq x y z
N MET A 1 -69.63 -32.50 3.90
CA MET A 1 -69.13 -31.18 4.34
C MET A 1 -67.75 -31.39 4.93
N ALA A 2 -66.70 -31.08 4.15
CA ALA A 2 -65.32 -31.29 4.57
C ALA A 2 -64.81 -30.02 5.26
N THR A 3 -64.56 -30.12 6.57
CA THR A 3 -63.98 -29.04 7.38
C THR A 3 -62.48 -28.99 7.12
N THR A 4 -62.01 -27.98 6.39
CA THR A 4 -60.59 -27.73 6.19
C THR A 4 -59.96 -27.18 7.48
N LEU A 5 -59.13 -27.99 8.14
CA LEU A 5 -58.22 -27.55 9.20
C LEU A 5 -57.17 -26.62 8.57
N ALA A 6 -57.29 -25.32 8.79
CA ALA A 6 -56.26 -24.36 8.46
C ALA A 6 -55.08 -24.55 9.43
N THR A 7 -53.95 -25.04 8.92
CA THR A 7 -52.70 -25.13 9.69
C THR A 7 -52.20 -23.72 9.99
N VAL A 8 -52.17 -23.34 11.27
CA VAL A 8 -51.58 -22.07 11.72
C VAL A 8 -50.06 -22.18 11.56
N GLU A 9 -49.50 -21.48 10.58
CA GLU A 9 -48.05 -21.38 10.42
C GLU A 9 -47.43 -20.70 11.65
N ALA A 10 -46.55 -21.40 12.35
CA ALA A 10 -45.84 -20.88 13.51
C ALA A 10 -44.88 -19.77 13.09
N ARG A 11 -45.17 -18.52 13.47
CA ARG A 11 -44.29 -17.36 13.20
C ARG A 11 -43.08 -17.43 14.12
N GLU A 12 -41.88 -17.43 13.52
CA GLU A 12 -40.60 -17.48 14.23
C GLU A 12 -40.40 -16.25 15.13
N VAL A 13 -39.95 -16.48 16.37
CA VAL A 13 -39.68 -15.44 17.37
C VAL A 13 -38.18 -15.17 17.43
N LEU A 14 -37.78 -13.92 17.17
CA LEU A 14 -36.39 -13.45 17.16
C LEU A 14 -36.16 -12.36 18.21
N ARG A 15 -34.94 -12.31 18.77
CA ARG A 15 -34.46 -11.20 19.60
C ARG A 15 -33.54 -10.31 18.76
N CYS A 16 -33.78 -9.01 18.78
CA CYS A 16 -32.90 -8.05 18.11
C CYS A 16 -31.62 -7.82 18.93
N GLU A 17 -30.44 -8.11 18.36
CA GLU A 17 -29.14 -7.86 19.00
C GLU A 17 -28.82 -6.37 19.23
N HIS A 18 -29.51 -5.46 18.54
CA HIS A 18 -29.27 -4.03 18.67
C HIS A 18 -30.13 -3.32 19.72
N CYS A 19 -31.31 -3.84 20.02
CA CYS A 19 -32.26 -3.17 20.92
C CYS A 19 -32.94 -4.11 21.92
N SER A 20 -32.55 -5.39 21.90
CA SER A 20 -33.00 -6.47 22.79
C SER A 20 -34.50 -6.78 22.72
N LEU A 21 -35.21 -6.22 21.73
CA LEU A 21 -36.63 -6.46 21.52
C LEU A 21 -36.88 -7.88 21.01
N VAL A 22 -37.79 -8.59 21.69
CA VAL A 22 -38.34 -9.87 21.23
C VAL A 22 -39.54 -9.58 20.32
N GLN A 23 -39.55 -10.17 19.13
CA GLN A 23 -40.56 -9.92 18.09
C GLN A 23 -40.70 -11.14 17.17
N PHE A 24 -41.79 -11.20 16.40
CA PHE A 24 -41.90 -12.13 15.30
C PHE A 24 -41.06 -11.66 14.10
N ARG A 25 -40.56 -12.61 13.30
CA ARG A 25 -39.89 -12.30 12.03
C ARG A 25 -40.81 -11.44 11.15
N THR A 26 -40.29 -10.30 10.71
CA THR A 26 -40.96 -9.37 9.80
C THR A 26 -40.68 -9.78 8.35
N ALA A 27 -41.53 -9.36 7.40
CA ALA A 27 -41.41 -9.73 5.99
C ALA A 27 -40.12 -9.21 5.30
N ASN A 28 -39.49 -8.20 5.89
CA ASN A 28 -38.26 -7.58 5.39
C ASN A 28 -37.03 -7.89 6.27
N SER A 29 -37.13 -8.83 7.21
CA SER A 29 -36.07 -9.17 8.17
C SER A 29 -35.52 -7.96 8.94
N LEU A 30 -36.27 -6.86 9.09
CA LEU A 30 -35.89 -5.68 9.86
C LEU A 30 -36.56 -5.65 11.22
N CYS A 31 -35.84 -5.17 12.23
CA CYS A 31 -36.41 -4.97 13.55
C CYS A 31 -37.52 -3.90 13.53
N ARG A 32 -38.68 -4.20 14.10
CA ARG A 32 -39.83 -3.28 14.17
C ARG A 32 -39.59 -2.01 15.00
N ARG A 33 -38.52 -1.97 15.81
CA ARG A 33 -38.19 -0.83 16.67
C ARG A 33 -37.00 -0.02 16.16
N CYS A 34 -35.91 -0.68 15.77
CA CYS A 34 -34.69 0.01 15.34
C CYS A 34 -34.43 -0.06 13.83
N HIS A 35 -35.28 -0.75 13.06
CA HIS A 35 -35.18 -0.96 11.62
C HIS A 35 -33.85 -1.58 11.13
N LYS A 36 -33.07 -2.17 12.03
CA LYS A 36 -31.83 -2.87 11.68
C LYS A 36 -32.10 -4.34 11.29
N PRO A 37 -31.27 -4.93 10.41
CA PRO A 37 -31.38 -6.33 10.01
C PRO A 37 -31.35 -7.28 11.21
N LEU A 38 -32.19 -8.32 11.19
CA LEU A 38 -32.26 -9.38 12.20
C LEU A 38 -31.50 -10.65 11.79
N GLU A 39 -31.13 -10.74 10.52
CA GLU A 39 -30.27 -11.78 9.99
C GLU A 39 -28.87 -11.20 9.86
N VAL A 40 -27.90 -11.88 10.46
CA VAL A 40 -26.50 -11.69 10.09
C VAL A 40 -26.34 -12.51 8.83
N ASP A 41 -26.11 -11.87 7.69
CA ASP A 41 -25.58 -12.58 6.52
C ASP A 41 -24.31 -13.28 6.99
N GLU A 42 -24.37 -14.60 7.16
CA GLU A 42 -23.15 -15.40 7.19
C GLU A 42 -22.44 -15.06 5.87
N PRO A 43 -21.24 -14.46 5.90
CA PRO A 43 -20.52 -14.23 4.66
C PRO A 43 -20.40 -15.59 4.00
N GLU A 44 -20.95 -15.71 2.78
CA GLU A 44 -20.90 -16.96 2.03
C GLU A 44 -19.49 -17.54 2.17
N PRO A 45 -19.34 -18.80 2.60
CA PRO A 45 -18.03 -19.41 2.70
C PRO A 45 -17.40 -19.30 1.32
N GLN A 46 -16.42 -18.41 1.20
CA GLN A 46 -15.67 -18.22 -0.03
C GLN A 46 -15.01 -19.57 -0.29
N THR A 47 -15.57 -20.31 -1.24
CA THR A 47 -14.94 -21.52 -1.72
C THR A 47 -13.52 -21.13 -2.12
N PRO A 48 -12.49 -21.86 -1.66
CA PRO A 48 -11.12 -21.53 -2.02
C PRO A 48 -11.00 -21.65 -3.54
N HIS A 49 -11.03 -20.50 -4.22
CA HIS A 49 -10.75 -20.44 -5.63
C HIS A 49 -9.29 -20.84 -5.79
N LEU A 50 -9.05 -21.99 -6.40
CA LEU A 50 -7.71 -22.40 -6.80
C LEU A 50 -7.24 -21.40 -7.85
N VAL A 51 -6.59 -20.33 -7.40
CA VAL A 51 -5.85 -19.42 -8.27
C VAL A 51 -4.67 -20.25 -8.76
N VAL A 52 -4.73 -20.68 -10.02
CA VAL A 52 -3.55 -21.15 -10.74
C VAL A 52 -2.54 -20.02 -10.62
N ALA A 53 -1.49 -20.24 -9.84
CA ALA A 53 -0.36 -19.34 -9.75
C ALA A 53 0.37 -19.35 -11.09
N SER A 54 -0.20 -18.64 -12.07
CA SER A 54 0.62 -17.99 -13.08
C SER A 54 1.62 -17.16 -12.27
N ALA A 55 2.91 -17.42 -12.46
CA ALA A 55 3.98 -16.61 -11.91
C ALA A 55 3.96 -15.23 -12.60
N SER A 56 2.86 -14.50 -12.44
CA SER A 56 2.79 -13.08 -12.62
C SER A 56 3.75 -12.54 -11.60
N THR A 57 4.93 -12.13 -12.06
CA THR A 57 5.83 -11.27 -11.30
C THR A 57 5.15 -9.90 -11.19
N HIS A 58 3.98 -9.83 -10.55
CA HIS A 58 3.50 -8.60 -9.97
C HIS A 58 4.47 -8.34 -8.82
N GLN A 59 5.60 -7.70 -9.14
CA GLN A 59 6.21 -6.78 -8.20
C GLN A 59 5.07 -5.81 -7.85
N GLN A 60 4.32 -6.11 -6.79
CA GLN A 60 3.41 -5.16 -6.19
C GLN A 60 4.32 -4.06 -5.69
N ASP A 61 4.50 -3.04 -6.51
CA ASP A 61 5.15 -1.79 -6.14
C ASP A 61 4.23 -1.11 -5.13
N ASP A 62 4.26 -1.62 -3.89
CA ASP A 62 3.39 -1.13 -2.83
C ASP A 62 3.84 0.27 -2.42
N ILE A 63 2.87 1.10 -2.07
CA ILE A 63 3.11 2.47 -1.64
C ILE A 63 3.68 2.42 -0.22
N ASP A 64 5.00 2.54 -0.12
CA ASP A 64 5.70 2.56 1.16
C ASP A 64 5.78 3.98 1.73
N VAL A 65 4.67 4.40 2.34
CA VAL A 65 4.52 5.68 3.07
C VAL A 65 5.47 5.76 4.26
N ALA A 66 5.66 4.65 4.98
CA ALA A 66 6.48 4.60 6.19
C ALA A 66 7.91 5.03 5.91
N ARG A 67 8.51 4.48 4.84
CA ARG A 67 9.83 4.84 4.37
C ARG A 67 9.89 6.28 3.86
N ALA A 68 8.92 6.70 3.04
CA ALA A 68 8.91 8.06 2.49
C ALA A 68 8.89 9.13 3.59
N VAL A 69 8.05 8.94 4.62
CA VAL A 69 8.00 9.83 5.79
C VAL A 69 9.35 9.87 6.52
N ARG A 70 9.98 8.71 6.73
CA ARG A 70 11.29 8.61 7.41
C ARG A 70 12.40 9.32 6.62
N GLU A 71 12.48 9.08 5.32
CA GLU A 71 13.49 9.64 4.43
C GLU A 71 13.39 11.17 4.39
N ILE A 72 12.19 11.71 4.18
CA ILE A 72 11.96 13.16 4.12
C ILE A 72 12.20 13.81 5.48
N ARG A 73 11.84 13.14 6.59
CA ARG A 73 12.14 13.64 7.93
C ARG A 73 13.65 13.75 8.15
N GLN A 74 14.40 12.72 7.75
CA GLN A 74 15.86 12.68 7.93
C GLN A 74 16.58 13.69 7.03
N SER A 75 16.18 13.83 5.77
CA SER A 75 16.79 14.80 4.85
C SER A 75 16.62 16.25 5.34
N ARG A 76 15.60 16.50 6.17
CA ARG A 76 15.35 17.80 6.81
C ARG A 76 15.97 17.94 8.20
N GLY A 77 16.78 16.98 8.65
CA GLY A 77 17.42 17.01 9.97
C GLY A 77 16.44 17.00 11.15
N MET A 78 15.19 16.55 10.95
CA MET A 78 14.18 16.54 12.00
C MET A 78 14.23 15.25 12.80
N SER A 79 14.09 15.32 14.12
CA SER A 79 13.81 14.18 14.99
C SER A 79 12.33 13.79 14.94
N GLN A 80 12.00 12.54 15.29
CA GLN A 80 10.61 12.09 15.43
C GLN A 80 9.81 12.97 16.41
N ARG A 81 10.46 13.46 17.47
CA ARG A 81 9.81 14.33 18.48
C ARG A 81 9.46 15.69 17.90
N GLN A 82 10.32 16.26 17.06
CA GLN A 82 10.04 17.52 16.35
C GLN A 82 8.90 17.36 15.34
N LEU A 83 8.88 16.28 14.56
CA LEU A 83 7.77 16.01 13.63
C LEU A 83 6.45 15.80 14.38
N ALA A 84 6.48 15.03 15.47
CA ALA A 84 5.32 14.81 16.34
C ALA A 84 4.78 16.13 16.92
N GLY A 85 5.66 17.02 17.37
CA GLY A 85 5.30 18.35 17.86
C GLY A 85 4.62 19.20 16.78
N ARG A 86 5.14 19.21 15.55
CA ARG A 86 4.52 19.92 14.42
C ARG A 86 3.15 19.36 14.05
N MET A 87 2.98 18.06 14.13
CA MET A 87 1.71 17.39 13.86
C MET A 87 0.72 17.41 15.04
N GLN A 88 1.16 17.86 16.22
CA GLN A 88 0.41 17.82 17.48
C GLN A 88 -0.08 16.40 17.82
N VAL A 89 0.80 15.42 17.67
CA VAL A 89 0.52 14.00 17.97
C VAL A 89 1.58 13.42 18.91
N PRO A 90 1.30 12.31 19.61
CA PRO A 90 2.32 11.62 20.38
C PRO A 90 3.49 11.15 19.50
N ARG A 91 4.73 11.25 20.00
CA ARG A 91 5.92 10.71 19.32
C ARG A 91 5.74 9.24 18.93
N THR A 92 5.05 8.47 19.77
CA THR A 92 4.77 7.04 19.53
C THR A 92 3.95 6.81 18.27
N TYR A 93 3.07 7.74 17.89
CA TYR A 93 2.30 7.65 16.64
C TYR A 93 3.20 7.79 15.42
N ILE A 94 4.10 8.80 15.40
CA ILE A 94 5.11 8.97 14.34
C ILE A 94 6.00 7.73 14.23
N SER A 95 6.45 7.19 15.37
CA SER A 95 7.26 5.96 15.38
C SER A 95 6.49 4.77 14.80
N LYS A 96 5.19 4.62 15.09
CA LYS A 96 4.37 3.55 14.51
C LYS A 96 4.23 3.71 13.00
N ILE A 97 4.00 4.93 12.51
CA ILE A 97 3.93 5.22 11.06
C ILE A 97 5.25 4.87 10.37
N GLU A 98 6.39 5.37 10.86
CA GLU A 98 7.70 5.12 10.24
C GLU A 98 8.14 3.65 10.26
N ASN A 99 7.52 2.84 11.09
CA ASN A 99 7.79 1.40 11.18
C ASN A 99 6.72 0.55 10.49
N GLY A 100 5.78 1.17 9.76
CA GLY A 100 4.69 0.47 9.07
C GLY A 100 3.66 -0.16 10.01
N LYS A 101 3.68 0.17 11.31
CA LYS A 101 2.77 -0.38 12.34
C LYS A 101 1.46 0.40 12.45
N ALA A 102 1.32 1.52 11.75
CA ALA A 102 0.11 2.30 11.67
C ALA A 102 -0.03 2.91 10.26
N MET A 103 -1.16 2.62 9.60
CA MET A 103 -1.51 3.27 8.34
C MET A 103 -2.17 4.62 8.66
N PRO A 104 -1.59 5.75 8.21
CA PRO A 104 -2.21 7.06 8.41
C PRO A 104 -3.47 7.19 7.56
N THR A 105 -4.48 7.89 8.09
CA THR A 105 -5.64 8.34 7.30
C THR A 105 -5.20 9.38 6.26
N LEU A 106 -6.03 9.65 5.24
CA LEU A 106 -5.78 10.73 4.28
C LEU A 106 -5.56 12.08 4.98
N SER A 107 -6.41 12.41 5.96
CA SER A 107 -6.24 13.61 6.79
C SER A 107 -4.94 13.65 7.60
N SER A 108 -4.40 12.48 7.99
CA SER A 108 -3.11 12.41 8.67
C SER A 108 -1.93 12.49 7.70
N LEU A 109 -2.10 12.00 6.46
CA LEU A 109 -1.14 12.18 5.37
C LEU A 109 -1.00 13.65 4.97
N GLU A 110 -2.11 14.39 4.86
CA GLU A 110 -2.08 15.84 4.60
C GLU A 110 -1.34 16.59 5.72
N ARG A 111 -1.63 16.28 6.98
CA ARG A 111 -0.91 16.87 8.11
C ARG A 111 0.57 16.50 8.14
N LEU A 112 0.92 15.26 7.76
CA LEU A 112 2.31 14.84 7.59
C LEU A 112 3.00 15.67 6.52
N ALA A 113 2.37 15.81 5.35
CA ALA A 113 2.89 16.55 4.22
C ALA A 113 3.11 18.03 4.58
N LEU A 114 2.16 18.65 5.27
CA LEU A 114 2.29 20.03 5.78
C LEU A 114 3.41 20.16 6.82
N ALA A 115 3.49 19.26 7.80
CA ALA A 115 4.51 19.29 8.84
C ALA A 115 5.92 19.07 8.27
N LEU A 116 6.01 18.24 7.24
CA LEU A 116 7.20 17.97 6.44
C LEU A 116 7.39 18.97 5.30
N GLN A 117 6.50 19.94 5.10
CA GLN A 117 6.50 20.93 4.00
C GLN A 117 6.79 20.32 2.62
N VAL A 118 6.12 19.23 2.28
CA VAL A 118 6.18 18.57 0.97
C VAL A 118 4.77 18.41 0.41
N ASP A 119 4.66 18.15 -0.88
CA ASP A 119 3.41 17.72 -1.49
C ASP A 119 3.02 16.31 -1.02
N VAL A 120 1.72 16.04 -0.84
CA VAL A 120 1.22 14.72 -0.41
C VAL A 120 1.66 13.61 -1.37
N CYS A 121 1.75 13.88 -2.67
CA CYS A 121 2.23 12.91 -3.65
C CYS A 121 3.65 12.44 -3.36
N ALA A 122 4.48 13.28 -2.70
CA ALA A 122 5.83 12.86 -2.31
C ALA A 122 5.83 11.74 -1.27
N LEU A 123 4.78 11.65 -0.44
CA LEU A 123 4.61 10.59 0.57
C LEU A 123 4.01 9.30 -0.02
N LEU A 124 3.35 9.41 -1.17
CA LEU A 124 2.64 8.32 -1.83
C LEU A 124 3.42 7.69 -2.99
N ARG A 125 4.69 8.06 -3.17
CA ARG A 125 5.53 7.47 -4.23
C ARG A 125 5.79 5.98 -3.96
N ASP A 126 5.35 5.15 -4.88
CA ASP A 126 5.65 3.72 -4.89
C ASP A 126 7.13 3.44 -5.18
N ALA A 127 7.53 2.17 -5.01
CA ALA A 127 8.90 1.74 -5.29
C ALA A 127 9.27 1.93 -6.77
N ARG A 128 8.30 1.84 -7.70
CA ARG A 128 8.55 2.05 -9.13
C ARG A 128 8.81 3.50 -9.49
N SER A 129 8.01 4.43 -8.99
CA SER A 129 8.21 5.87 -9.24
C SER A 129 9.55 6.36 -8.71
N ARG A 130 10.00 5.82 -7.56
CA ARG A 130 11.34 6.10 -7.02
C ARG A 130 12.46 5.56 -7.92
N ARG A 131 12.40 4.27 -8.28
CA ARG A 131 13.37 3.66 -9.21
C ARG A 131 13.41 4.38 -10.55
N GLN A 132 12.25 4.79 -11.07
CA GLN A 132 12.17 5.52 -12.33
C GLN A 132 12.79 6.91 -12.21
N ALA A 133 12.55 7.64 -11.11
CA ALA A 133 13.19 8.94 -10.87
C ALA A 133 14.71 8.83 -10.75
N GLU A 134 15.22 7.81 -10.05
CA GLU A 134 16.66 7.51 -9.96
C GLU A 134 17.24 7.17 -11.34
N THR A 135 16.55 6.31 -12.10
CA THR A 135 16.94 5.94 -13.47
C THR A 135 16.97 7.17 -14.39
N ASN A 136 15.94 8.02 -14.34
CA ASN A 136 15.88 9.26 -15.11
C ASN A 136 17.00 10.24 -14.71
N ALA A 137 17.35 10.33 -13.43
CA ALA A 137 18.45 11.16 -12.96
C ALA A 137 19.80 10.64 -13.47
N ILE A 138 19.99 9.33 -13.56
CA ILE A 138 21.17 8.72 -14.18
C ILE A 138 21.22 9.06 -15.68
N PHE A 139 20.10 8.96 -16.40
CA PHE A 139 20.02 9.33 -17.82
C PHE A 139 20.08 10.84 -18.11
N ALA A 140 20.01 11.70 -17.08
CA ALA A 140 20.26 13.13 -17.24
C ALA A 140 21.75 13.44 -17.49
N ASP A 141 22.65 12.48 -17.23
CA ASP A 141 24.05 12.59 -17.62
C ASP A 141 24.18 12.58 -19.15
N PRO A 142 24.79 13.61 -19.77
CA PRO A 142 24.90 13.72 -21.22
C PRO A 142 25.60 12.52 -21.89
N PHE A 143 26.59 11.94 -21.21
CA PHE A 143 27.32 10.78 -21.72
C PHE A 143 26.46 9.51 -21.69
N LEU A 144 25.70 9.30 -20.61
CA LEU A 144 24.77 8.16 -20.52
C LEU A 144 23.58 8.31 -21.50
N ALA A 145 23.11 9.53 -21.74
CA ALA A 145 22.10 9.81 -22.76
C ALA A 145 22.61 9.48 -24.18
N GLU A 146 23.87 9.81 -24.48
CA GLU A 146 24.50 9.45 -25.74
C GLU A 146 24.60 7.93 -25.92
N ILE A 147 25.06 7.20 -24.91
CA ILE A 147 25.10 5.73 -24.93
C ILE A 147 23.69 5.15 -25.12
N ALA A 148 22.70 5.68 -24.40
CA ALA A 148 21.32 5.24 -24.50
C ALA A 148 20.77 5.35 -25.94
N SER A 149 21.16 6.40 -26.68
CA SER A 149 20.76 6.58 -28.08
C SER A 149 21.32 5.50 -29.02
N LEU A 150 22.44 4.88 -28.66
CA LEU A 150 23.09 3.82 -29.44
C LEU A 150 22.52 2.43 -29.12
N MET A 151 21.91 2.24 -27.95
CA MET A 151 21.39 0.95 -27.47
C MET A 151 20.45 0.20 -28.43
N PRO A 152 19.56 0.85 -29.21
CA PRO A 152 18.72 0.16 -30.20
C PRO A 152 19.52 -0.50 -31.34
N ARG A 153 20.75 -0.05 -31.59
CA ARG A 153 21.62 -0.51 -32.68
C ARG A 153 22.58 -1.62 -32.25
N ILE A 154 22.53 -2.03 -30.99
CA ILE A 154 23.46 -2.97 -30.36
C ILE A 154 22.71 -4.27 -30.05
N ASP A 155 23.27 -5.41 -30.43
CA ASP A 155 22.70 -6.74 -30.15
C ASP A 155 23.04 -7.24 -28.73
N ALA A 156 22.48 -8.39 -28.33
CA ALA A 156 22.67 -8.95 -26.99
C ALA A 156 24.13 -9.31 -26.68
N PHE A 157 24.89 -9.77 -27.68
CA PHE A 157 26.29 -10.14 -27.52
C PHE A 157 27.16 -8.89 -27.31
N GLN A 158 27.00 -7.89 -28.16
CA GLN A 158 27.70 -6.62 -28.07
C GLN A 158 27.42 -5.89 -26.74
N LYS A 159 26.17 -5.95 -26.24
CA LYS A 159 25.83 -5.43 -24.89
C LYS A 159 26.63 -6.12 -23.79
N SER A 160 26.79 -7.44 -23.86
CA SER A 160 27.54 -8.20 -22.85
C SER A 160 29.04 -7.89 -22.90
N MET A 161 29.61 -7.73 -24.10
CA MET A 161 31.00 -7.32 -24.29
C MET A 161 31.26 -5.91 -23.72
N PHE A 162 30.37 -4.96 -24.02
CA PHE A 162 30.43 -3.60 -23.47
C PHE A 162 30.38 -3.60 -21.95
N LEU A 163 29.42 -4.32 -21.34
CA LEU A 163 29.31 -4.40 -19.87
C LEU A 163 30.54 -5.03 -19.21
N ASN A 164 31.13 -6.05 -19.82
CA ASN A 164 32.36 -6.66 -19.32
C ASN A 164 33.53 -5.69 -19.37
N GLN A 165 33.69 -4.95 -20.47
CA GLN A 165 34.75 -3.96 -20.61
C GLN A 165 34.59 -2.80 -19.61
N VAL A 166 33.38 -2.29 -19.41
CA VAL A 166 33.09 -1.28 -18.38
C VAL A 166 33.44 -1.81 -16.98
N ARG A 167 33.12 -3.08 -16.68
CA ARG A 167 33.45 -3.73 -15.41
C ARG A 167 34.96 -3.87 -15.20
N GLU A 168 35.71 -4.25 -16.23
CA GLU A 168 37.17 -4.32 -16.19
C GLU A 168 37.78 -2.94 -15.96
N MET A 169 37.33 -1.91 -16.68
CA MET A 169 37.81 -0.54 -16.49
C MET A 169 37.52 -0.02 -15.07
N ALA A 170 36.33 -0.30 -14.53
CA ALA A 170 35.95 0.12 -13.18
C ALA A 170 36.74 -0.63 -12.08
N SER A 171 37.05 -1.91 -12.30
CA SER A 171 37.82 -2.72 -11.35
C SER A 171 39.33 -2.46 -11.45
N GLY A 172 39.85 -2.15 -12.63
CA GLY A 172 41.25 -1.76 -12.85
C GLY A 172 41.65 -0.48 -12.12
N ARG A 173 40.77 0.53 -12.05
CA ARG A 173 41.02 1.77 -11.29
C ARG A 173 41.15 1.57 -9.78
N ARG A 174 40.53 0.53 -9.20
CA ARG A 174 40.66 0.25 -7.76
C ARG A 174 42.02 -0.32 -7.37
N ARG A 175 42.69 -1.03 -8.30
CA ARG A 175 44.05 -1.57 -8.07
C ARG A 175 45.13 -0.50 -8.07
N THR A 176 44.97 0.56 -8.87
CA THR A 176 45.92 1.68 -8.92
C THR A 176 45.76 2.66 -7.76
N GLN A 177 44.57 2.82 -7.17
CA GLN A 177 44.36 3.71 -6.01
C GLN A 177 44.76 3.09 -4.65
N ALA A 178 44.87 1.75 -4.53
CA ALA A 178 45.30 1.09 -3.30
C ALA A 178 46.83 0.98 -3.15
N ALA A 179 47.59 1.46 -4.14
CA ALA A 179 49.04 1.39 -4.21
C ALA A 179 49.71 2.79 -4.13
N SER A 180 48.99 3.80 -3.64
CA SER A 180 49.46 5.17 -3.42
C SER A 180 49.27 5.59 -1.98
#